data_AF-A0A434S693-F1
#
_entry.id   AF-A0A434S693-F1
#
_cell.length_a   1.000
_cell.length_b   1.000
_cell.length_c   1.000
_cell.angle_alpha   90.00
_cell.angle_beta   90.00
_cell.angle_gamma   90.00
#
_symmetry.space_group_name_H-M   'P 1'
#
loop_
_entity.id
_entity.type
_entity.pdbx_description
1 polymer ?
#
loop_
_entity_poly.entity_id
_entity_poly.type
_entity_poly.pdbx_seq_one_letter_code
_entity_poly.pdbx_strand_id
1 'polypeptide(L)'
;MKAPTDDLNDLESDIGNLAHLMGVLTEILVEMPRVAPSAPMLDRANALSWIARDMANQMVEAVALCHARVLADRRSKKGGSLQ
;
A
#
# COMPACT_ATOMS: atom_id res chain seq x y z
N MET A 1 -14.06 -5.00 -4.99
CA MET A 1 -12.61 -5.01 -4.70
C MET A 1 -11.97 -5.99 -5.67
N LYS A 2 -11.00 -5.55 -6.48
CA LYS A 2 -10.27 -6.42 -7.41
C LYS A 2 -9.32 -7.32 -6.61
N ALA A 3 -9.08 -8.53 -7.11
CA ALA A 3 -8.07 -9.41 -6.53
C ALA A 3 -6.68 -8.73 -6.58
N PRO A 4 -5.79 -9.01 -5.61
CA PRO A 4 -4.40 -8.56 -5.67
C PRO A 4 -3.79 -8.97 -7.00
N THR A 5 -3.17 -8.02 -7.68
CA THR A 5 -2.54 -8.22 -8.98
C THR A 5 -1.12 -8.74 -8.80
N ASP A 6 -0.73 -9.66 -9.67
CA ASP A 6 0.55 -10.36 -9.64
C ASP A 6 1.68 -9.57 -10.34
N ASP A 7 1.42 -8.34 -10.79
CA ASP A 7 2.37 -7.49 -11.51
C ASP A 7 3.15 -6.56 -10.55
N LEU A 8 4.48 -6.58 -10.68
CA LEU A 8 5.38 -5.69 -9.95
C LEU A 8 5.15 -4.21 -10.30
N ASN A 9 4.75 -3.91 -11.54
CA ASN A 9 4.43 -2.54 -11.96
C ASN A 9 3.21 -2.01 -11.22
N ASP A 10 2.23 -2.88 -10.95
CA ASP A 10 1.04 -2.52 -10.19
C ASP A 10 1.38 -2.26 -8.73
N LEU A 11 2.25 -3.09 -8.13
CA LEU A 11 2.73 -2.87 -6.76
C LEU A 11 3.52 -1.55 -6.62
N GLU A 12 4.39 -1.23 -7.57
CA GLU A 12 5.13 0.04 -7.59
C GLU A 12 4.18 1.24 -7.72
N SER A 13 3.19 1.14 -8.60
CA SER A 13 2.11 2.14 -8.74
C SER A 13 1.33 2.31 -7.43
N ASP A 14 0.96 1.21 -6.76
CA ASP A 14 0.24 1.24 -5.49
C ASP A 14 1.06 1.88 -4.36
N ILE A 15 2.37 1.60 -4.31
CA ILE A 15 3.31 2.29 -3.40
C ILE A 15 3.32 3.79 -3.69
N GLY A 16 3.44 4.19 -4.95
CA GLY A 16 3.42 5.59 -5.37
C GLY A 16 2.13 6.30 -4.98
N ASN A 17 0.99 5.65 -5.18
CA ASN A 17 -0.33 6.16 -4.80
C ASN A 17 -0.46 6.33 -3.28
N LEU A 18 0.01 5.36 -2.50
CA LEU A 18 0.02 5.46 -1.04
C LEU A 18 0.93 6.60 -0.55
N ALA A 19 2.11 6.75 -1.14
CA ALA A 19 3.04 7.83 -0.80
C ALA A 19 2.42 9.21 -1.09
N HIS A 20 1.75 9.36 -2.24
CA HIS A 20 1.02 10.58 -2.58
C HIS A 20 -0.11 10.87 -1.57
N LEU A 21 -0.91 9.86 -1.22
CA LEU A 21 -1.97 9.98 -0.23
C LEU A 21 -1.45 10.40 1.15
N MET A 22 -0.31 9.83 1.59
CA MET A 22 0.34 10.23 2.84
C MET A 22 0.85 11.68 2.79
N GLY A 23 1.31 12.15 1.63
CA GLY A 23 1.68 13.55 1.42
C GLY A 23 0.49 14.48 1.62
N VAL A 24 -0.63 14.21 0.93
CA VAL A 24 -1.87 14.99 1.06
C VAL A 24 -2.41 14.96 2.50
N LEU A 25 -2.40 13.81 3.16
CA LEU A 25 -2.82 13.71 4.56
C LEU A 25 -1.90 14.56 5.46
N THR A 26 -0.60 14.54 5.22
CA THR A 26 0.38 15.31 5.98
C THR A 26 0.14 16.81 5.82
N GLU A 27 -0.08 17.29 4.59
CA GLU A 27 -0.42 18.69 4.31
C GLU A 27 -1.67 19.13 5.09
N ILE A 28 -2.74 18.33 5.03
CA ILE A 28 -3.99 18.61 5.78
C ILE A 28 -3.73 18.68 7.28
N LEU A 29 -2.96 17.74 7.84
CA LEU A 29 -2.68 17.69 9.27
C LEU A 29 -1.76 18.83 9.73
N VAL A 30 -0.83 19.27 8.88
CA VAL A 30 0.05 20.42 9.15
C VAL A 30 -0.72 21.73 9.14
N GLU A 31 -1.65 21.90 8.20
CA GLU A 31 -2.50 23.09 8.10
C GLU A 31 -3.64 23.11 9.14
N MET A 32 -3.93 21.96 9.76
CA MET A 32 -5.01 21.84 10.74
C MET A 32 -4.70 22.64 12.02
N PRO A 33 -5.63 23.52 12.47
CA PRO A 33 -5.49 24.21 13.74
C PRO A 33 -5.40 23.22 14.90
N ARG A 34 -4.36 23.34 15.74
CA ARG A 34 -4.18 22.47 16.92
C ARG A 34 -5.24 22.69 18.00
N VAL A 35 -5.81 23.89 18.06
CA VAL A 35 -6.87 24.28 18.99
C VAL A 35 -8.10 24.62 18.17
N ALA A 36 -9.21 23.92 18.44
CA ALA A 36 -10.47 24.01 17.70
C ALA A 36 -10.33 23.74 16.18
N PRO A 37 -9.81 22.56 15.77
CA PRO A 37 -9.85 22.14 14.38
C PRO A 37 -11.30 22.09 13.87
N SER A 38 -11.50 22.42 12.60
CA SER A 38 -12.83 22.30 12.00
C SER A 38 -13.22 20.82 11.85
N ALA A 39 -14.47 20.49 12.19
CA ALA A 39 -14.99 19.12 12.04
C ALA A 39 -14.79 18.56 10.60
N PRO A 40 -15.02 19.33 9.51
CA PRO A 40 -14.79 18.82 8.16
C PRO A 40 -13.33 18.46 7.87
N MET A 41 -12.36 19.20 8.41
CA MET A 41 -10.94 18.88 8.24
C MET A 41 -10.56 17.60 9.01
N LEU A 42 -11.09 17.43 10.22
CA LEU A 42 -10.91 16.21 11.01
C LEU A 42 -11.52 15.00 10.31
N ASP A 43 -12.76 15.12 9.83
CA ASP A 43 -13.46 14.05 9.12
C ASP A 43 -12.71 13.64 7.86
N ARG A 44 -12.20 14.63 7.10
CA ARG A 44 -11.37 14.39 5.92
C ARG A 44 -10.05 13.69 6.28
N ALA A 45 -9.33 14.16 7.31
CA ALA A 45 -8.08 13.54 7.74
C ALA A 45 -8.30 12.10 8.22
N ASN A 46 -9.39 11.86 8.96
CA ASN A 46 -9.79 10.53 9.40
C ASN A 46 -10.10 9.61 8.21
N ALA A 47 -10.92 10.07 7.26
CA ALA A 47 -11.26 9.28 6.07
C ALA A 47 -10.02 8.90 5.26
N LEU A 48 -9.10 9.85 5.02
CA LEU A 48 -7.85 9.60 4.31
C LEU A 48 -6.94 8.63 5.10
N SER A 49 -6.93 8.71 6.42
CA SER A 49 -6.17 7.80 7.28
C SER A 49 -6.67 6.36 7.18
N TRP A 50 -7.99 6.15 7.13
CA TRP A 50 -8.57 4.81 6.90
C TRP A 50 -8.18 4.25 5.54
N ILE A 51 -8.27 5.07 4.48
CA ILE A 51 -7.88 4.66 3.13
C ILE A 51 -6.39 4.28 3.10
N ALA A 52 -5.51 5.13 3.66
CA ALA A 52 -4.07 4.88 3.68
C ALA A 52 -3.73 3.57 4.40
N ARG A 53 -4.40 3.30 5.53
CA ARG A 53 -4.23 2.06 6.28
C ARG A 53 -4.66 0.84 5.47
N ASP A 54 -5.83 0.91 4.83
CA ASP A 54 -6.36 -0.22 4.06
C ASP A 54 -5.52 -0.49 2.81
N MET A 55 -4.99 0.55 2.15
CA MET A 55 -4.00 0.41 1.07
C MET A 55 -2.70 -0.23 1.55
N ALA A 56 -2.17 0.21 2.69
CA ALA A 56 -0.96 -0.36 3.27
C ALA A 56 -1.12 -1.86 3.57
N ASN A 57 -2.27 -2.27 4.11
CA ASN A 57 -2.58 -3.68 4.37
C ASN A 57 -2.61 -4.50 3.07
N GLN A 58 -3.28 -4.00 2.03
CA GLN A 58 -3.34 -4.66 0.72
C GLN A 58 -1.95 -4.82 0.10
N MET A 59 -1.09 -3.81 0.24
CA MET A 59 0.29 -3.87 -0.25
C MET A 59 1.14 -4.91 0.50
N VAL A 60 0.97 -5.04 1.82
CA VAL A 60 1.64 -6.09 2.60
C VAL A 60 1.24 -7.48 2.10
N GLU A 61 -0.05 -7.69 1.81
CA GLU A 61 -0.55 -8.94 1.24
C GLU A 61 0.03 -9.19 -0.17
N ALA A 62 0.02 -8.19 -1.04
CA ALA A 62 0.58 -8.28 -2.39
C ALA A 62 2.09 -8.59 -2.39
N VAL A 63 2.86 -7.93 -1.52
CA VAL A 63 4.30 -8.21 -1.35
C VAL A 63 4.52 -9.64 -0.85
N ALA A 64 3.73 -10.11 0.12
CA ALA A 64 3.85 -11.47 0.64
C ALA A 64 3.58 -12.52 -0.45
N LEU A 65 2.56 -12.30 -1.30
CA LEU A 65 2.25 -13.16 -2.44
C LEU A 65 3.38 -13.15 -3.48
N CYS A 66 3.88 -11.96 -3.86
CA CYS A 66 5.00 -11.83 -4.79
C CYS A 66 6.24 -12.55 -4.24
N HIS A 67 6.57 -12.37 -2.97
CA HIS A 67 7.71 -13.01 -2.33
C HIS A 67 7.57 -14.54 -2.29
N ALA A 68 6.40 -15.06 -1.94
CA ALA A 68 6.11 -16.49 -1.96
C ALA A 68 6.31 -17.10 -3.35
N ARG A 69 5.87 -16.40 -4.39
CA ARG A 69 6.03 -16.82 -5.79
C ARG A 69 7.50 -16.83 -6.22
N VAL A 70 8.26 -15.78 -5.94
CA VAL A 70 9.70 -15.73 -6.24
C VAL A 70 10.44 -16.89 -5.58
N LEU A 71 10.08 -17.24 -4.34
CA LEU A 71 10.64 -18.41 -3.65
C LEU A 71 10.24 -19.74 -4.31
N ALA A 72 8.99 -19.87 -4.77
CA ALA A 72 8.51 -21.05 -5.50
C ALA A 72 9.25 -21.22 -6.83
N ASP A 73 9.41 -20.15 -7.61
CA ASP A 73 10.14 -20.18 -8.90
C ASP A 73 11.61 -20.58 -8.70
N ARG A 74 12.26 -20.08 -7.64
CA ARG A 74 13.62 -20.47 -7.29
C ARG A 74 13.74 -21.95 -6.90
N ARG A 75 12.75 -22.49 -6.19
CA ARG A 75 12.72 -23.93 -5.83
C ARG A 75 12.52 -24.80 -7.07
N SER A 76 11.60 -24.44 -7.95
CA SER A 76 11.33 -25.16 -9.20
C SER A 76 12.55 -25.19 -10.13
N LYS A 77 13.33 -24.09 -10.21
CA LYS A 77 14.58 -24.05 -11.00
C LYS A 77 15.71 -24.89 -10.40
N LYS A 78 15.76 -25.08 -9.07
CA LYS A 78 16.80 -25.88 -8.40
C LYS A 78 16.55 -27.40 -8.49
N GLY A 79 15.32 -27.82 -8.77
CA GLY A 79 14.96 -29.24 -8.97
C GLY A 79 15.12 -29.76 -10.40
N GLY A 80 15.40 -28.87 -11.37
CA GLY A 80 15.46 -29.21 -12.80
C GLY A 80 16.85 -29.54 -13.36
N SER A 81 17.92 -29.58 -12.55
CA SER A 81 19.29 -29.84 -13.04
C SER A 81 19.82 -31.26 -12.73
N LEU A 82 18.94 -32.24 -12.62
CA LEU A 82 19.31 -33.66 -12.59
C LEU A 82 18.71 -34.37 -13.81
N GLN A 83 19.24 -34.05 -14.99
CA GLN A 83 19.21 -34.90 -16.17
C GLN A 83 20.59 -34.91 -16.79
#